data_AF-A0A8I6Y8Y6-F1
#
_entry.id   AF-A0A8I6Y8Y6-F1
#
_cell.length_a   1.000
_cell.length_b   1.000
_cell.length_c   1.000
_cell.angle_alpha   90.00
_cell.angle_beta   90.00
_cell.angle_gamma   90.00
#
_symmetry.space_group_name_H-M   'P 1'
#
loop_
_entity.id
_entity.type
_entity.pdbx_description
1 polymer ?
#
loop_
_entity_poly.entity_id
_entity_poly.type
_entity_poly.pdbx_seq_one_letter_code
_entity_poly.pdbx_strand_id
1 'polypeptide(L)'
;MSAPKWCPSLSLAVDGQDGAYVIEAAPQADGPGRRSVEALAYDRKPVDDDDDEDEGWVWRALAPPPYVREPGYGDDEGGRSGKITCHAAEGARIWVSTAGRGTYSLDTASDAWTKAGDWALPFRGRTVPVPEHASRLWFGVSASNAGKICASNLHAAANEGRAPAVDQVWDGFAVPEGFHDLEPHSYVVHLGDGRLCVAKFFETTRQEADDDWTCRRCCHGYVSECAFAMFTGVEVEPGAGRWHRLIRHRSLRYSLGTDRVPVSVL
;
A
#
# COMPACT_ATOMS: atom_id res chain seq x y z
N MET A 1 12.74 -21.73 5.64
CA MET A 1 11.85 -20.60 6.01
C MET A 1 12.62 -19.30 5.84
N SER A 2 12.15 -18.40 4.97
CA SER A 2 12.65 -17.03 4.87
C SER A 2 12.49 -16.33 6.23
N ALA A 3 13.46 -15.49 6.62
CA ALA A 3 13.31 -14.69 7.83
C ALA A 3 12.05 -13.80 7.73
N PRO A 4 11.34 -13.52 8.83
CA PRO A 4 10.20 -12.59 8.81
C PRO A 4 10.65 -11.26 8.23
N LYS A 5 9.86 -10.65 7.36
CA LYS A 5 10.18 -9.33 6.78
C LYS A 5 10.07 -8.27 7.88
N TRP A 6 11.19 -7.64 8.24
CA TRP A 6 11.29 -6.66 9.33
C TRP A 6 10.82 -5.24 8.94
N CYS A 7 10.32 -5.07 7.72
CA CYS A 7 9.88 -3.78 7.17
C CYS A 7 8.41 -3.85 6.77
N PRO A 8 7.66 -2.72 6.78
CA PRO A 8 6.29 -2.69 6.29
C PRO A 8 6.25 -3.32 4.90
N SER A 9 5.35 -4.28 4.72
CA SER A 9 5.17 -5.03 3.47
C SER A 9 3.81 -4.72 2.88
N LEU A 10 3.76 -4.77 1.56
CA LEU A 10 2.59 -4.57 0.75
C LEU A 10 2.11 -5.96 0.36
N SER A 11 0.93 -6.35 0.84
CA SER A 11 0.31 -7.62 0.48
C SER A 11 -0.81 -7.34 -0.52
N LEU A 12 -0.69 -7.90 -1.72
CA LEU A 12 -1.67 -7.74 -2.79
C LEU A 12 -2.21 -9.11 -3.21
N ALA A 13 -3.53 -9.22 -3.32
CA ALA A 13 -4.17 -10.24 -4.14
C ALA A 13 -4.37 -9.66 -5.53
N VAL A 14 -4.12 -10.47 -6.56
CA VAL A 14 -4.19 -10.05 -7.96
C VAL A 14 -5.35 -10.78 -8.61
N ASP A 15 -6.34 -10.03 -9.09
CA ASP A 15 -7.57 -10.60 -9.63
C ASP A 15 -7.28 -11.52 -10.84
N GLY A 16 -7.81 -12.74 -10.79
CA GLY A 16 -7.70 -13.72 -11.88
C GLY A 16 -6.46 -14.61 -11.85
N GLN A 17 -5.58 -14.48 -10.85
CA GLN A 17 -4.54 -15.46 -10.54
C GLN A 17 -4.74 -15.96 -9.11
N ASP A 18 -4.76 -17.28 -8.93
CA ASP A 18 -4.77 -17.92 -7.61
C ASP A 18 -3.39 -17.71 -6.95
N GLY A 19 -3.15 -16.50 -6.43
CA GLY A 19 -1.86 -16.12 -5.86
C GLY A 19 -1.87 -14.77 -5.14
N ALA A 20 -0.87 -14.59 -4.27
CA ALA A 20 -0.68 -13.38 -3.49
C ALA A 20 0.75 -12.85 -3.64
N TYR A 21 0.93 -11.54 -3.66
CA TYR A 21 2.23 -10.91 -3.80
C TYR A 21 2.58 -10.15 -2.53
N VAL A 22 3.83 -10.30 -2.07
CA VAL A 22 4.37 -9.57 -0.93
C VAL A 22 5.60 -8.79 -1.40
N ILE A 23 5.47 -7.47 -1.38
CA ILE A 23 6.53 -6.53 -1.76
C ILE A 23 6.95 -5.75 -0.52
N GLU A 24 8.22 -5.71 -0.17
CA GLU A 24 8.72 -4.84 0.89
C GLU A 24 8.51 -3.37 0.50
N ALA A 25 8.02 -2.53 1.41
CA ALA A 25 7.80 -1.11 1.11
C ALA A 25 9.09 -0.35 0.85
N ALA A 26 10.24 -0.87 1.29
CA ALA A 26 11.57 -0.38 0.93
C ALA A 26 12.37 -1.53 0.30
N PRO A 27 12.07 -1.90 -0.95
CA PRO A 27 12.63 -3.09 -1.57
C PRO A 27 14.13 -2.90 -1.78
N GLN A 28 14.94 -3.93 -1.57
CA GLN A 28 16.38 -3.86 -1.79
C GLN A 28 16.83 -4.88 -2.83
N ALA A 29 18.07 -4.73 -3.28
CA ALA A 29 18.70 -5.73 -4.12
C ALA A 29 18.74 -7.08 -3.40
N ASP A 30 18.50 -8.15 -4.16
CA ASP A 30 18.58 -9.51 -3.62
C ASP A 30 19.99 -9.80 -3.07
N GLY A 31 20.01 -10.47 -1.93
CA GLY A 31 21.24 -10.93 -1.28
C GLY A 31 21.02 -12.26 -0.58
N PRO A 32 22.04 -12.84 0.07
CA PRO A 32 21.89 -14.05 0.86
C PRO A 32 20.75 -13.89 1.89
N GLY A 33 19.70 -14.71 1.77
CA GLY A 33 18.55 -14.70 2.69
C GLY A 33 17.58 -13.52 2.58
N ARG A 34 17.78 -12.57 1.64
CA ARG A 34 16.90 -11.41 1.47
C ARG A 34 16.18 -11.44 0.13
N ARG A 35 14.86 -11.36 0.17
CA ARG A 35 13.96 -11.32 -1.01
C ARG A 35 12.89 -10.26 -0.78
N SER A 36 13.00 -9.14 -1.48
CA SER A 36 12.06 -8.03 -1.29
C SER A 36 10.72 -8.25 -2.00
N VAL A 37 10.66 -9.15 -2.98
CA VAL A 37 9.45 -9.48 -3.74
C VAL A 37 9.27 -10.99 -3.72
N GLU A 38 8.11 -11.43 -3.26
CA GLU A 38 7.72 -12.84 -3.25
C GLU A 38 6.28 -12.99 -3.75
N ALA A 39 6.04 -14.06 -4.51
CA ALA A 39 4.71 -14.46 -4.96
C ALA A 39 4.36 -15.81 -4.34
N LEU A 40 3.18 -15.92 -3.77
CA LEU A 40 2.55 -17.17 -3.38
C LEU A 40 1.85 -17.73 -4.60
N ALA A 41 2.30 -18.89 -5.08
CA ALA A 41 1.75 -19.58 -6.23
C ALA A 41 1.46 -21.04 -5.87
N TYR A 42 0.46 -21.61 -6.53
CA TYR A 42 0.21 -23.06 -6.47
C TYR A 42 1.10 -23.75 -7.51
N ASP A 43 2.06 -24.55 -7.04
CA ASP A 43 3.06 -25.21 -7.89
C ASP A 43 3.48 -26.56 -7.28
N ARG A 44 4.19 -27.39 -8.03
CA ARG A 44 4.78 -28.63 -7.51
C ARG A 44 5.79 -28.30 -6.42
N LYS A 45 5.62 -28.91 -5.24
CA LYS A 45 6.62 -28.79 -4.20
C LYS A 45 7.94 -29.44 -4.66
N PRO A 46 9.10 -28.87 -4.28
CA PRO A 46 10.35 -29.58 -4.46
C PRO A 46 10.27 -30.92 -3.73
N VAL A 47 10.67 -31.99 -4.42
CA VAL A 47 10.61 -33.38 -3.95
C VAL A 47 11.41 -33.49 -2.64
N ASP A 48 10.71 -33.71 -1.54
CA ASP A 48 11.29 -34.33 -0.35
C ASP A 48 11.28 -35.86 -0.60
N ASP A 49 12.36 -36.55 -0.22
CA ASP A 49 12.77 -37.89 -0.71
C ASP A 49 11.75 -39.07 -0.61
N ASP A 50 10.48 -38.90 -0.24
CA ASP A 50 9.55 -40.04 -0.01
C ASP A 50 8.03 -39.83 -0.28
N ASP A 51 7.55 -38.81 -1.00
CA ASP A 51 6.12 -38.72 -1.35
C ASP A 51 5.85 -38.27 -2.79
N ASP A 52 4.77 -38.82 -3.38
CA ASP A 52 4.26 -38.54 -4.73
C ASP A 52 4.05 -37.02 -4.97
N GLU A 53 4.01 -36.60 -6.25
CA GLU A 53 3.93 -35.20 -6.72
C GLU A 53 2.86 -34.33 -6.02
N ASP A 54 3.14 -33.83 -4.82
CA ASP A 54 2.23 -33.00 -4.04
C ASP A 54 2.32 -31.54 -4.51
N GLU A 55 1.41 -31.16 -5.41
CA GLU A 55 1.16 -29.76 -5.74
C GLU A 55 0.67 -29.00 -4.49
N GLY A 56 1.24 -27.82 -4.25
CA GLY A 56 0.90 -27.02 -3.09
C GLY A 56 1.28 -25.56 -3.22
N TRP A 57 0.88 -24.79 -2.20
CA TRP A 57 1.23 -23.38 -2.12
C TRP A 57 2.70 -23.21 -1.76
N VAL A 58 3.45 -22.55 -2.65
CA VAL A 58 4.87 -22.25 -2.46
C VAL A 58 5.15 -20.76 -2.63
N TRP A 59 6.07 -20.25 -1.81
CA TRP A 59 6.61 -18.89 -1.96
C TRP A 59 7.73 -18.91 -2.98
N ARG A 60 7.55 -18.15 -4.06
CA ARG A 60 8.53 -17.95 -5.11
C ARG A 60 9.13 -16.55 -5.01
N ALA A 61 10.45 -16.49 -4.93
CA ALA A 61 11.18 -15.22 -4.98
C ALA A 61 11.13 -14.63 -6.40
N LEU A 62 10.86 -13.33 -6.48
CA LEU A 62 10.92 -12.56 -7.72
C LEU A 62 12.04 -11.52 -7.65
N ALA A 63 12.50 -11.07 -8.80
CA ALA A 63 13.45 -9.96 -8.86
C ALA A 63 12.83 -8.70 -8.24
N PRO A 64 13.61 -7.88 -7.50
CA PRO A 64 13.15 -6.59 -7.02
C PRO A 64 13.00 -5.60 -8.18
N PRO A 65 12.28 -4.48 -7.97
CA PRO A 65 12.24 -3.40 -8.93
C PRO A 65 13.65 -2.95 -9.35
N PRO A 66 13.91 -2.63 -10.62
CA PRO A 66 15.27 -2.38 -11.12
C PRO A 66 15.94 -1.16 -10.46
N TYR A 67 15.15 -0.20 -9.97
CA TYR A 67 15.65 1.02 -9.35
C TYR A 67 16.46 0.79 -8.06
N VAL A 68 16.33 -0.38 -7.42
CA VAL A 68 17.12 -0.71 -6.22
C VAL A 68 18.62 -0.84 -6.51
N ARG A 69 19.01 -0.92 -7.78
CA ARG A 69 20.39 -1.00 -8.25
C ARG A 69 20.90 0.30 -8.89
N GLU A 70 20.05 1.31 -8.98
CA GLU A 70 20.43 2.60 -9.55
C GLU A 70 21.31 3.40 -8.58
N PRO A 71 22.21 4.27 -9.09
CA PRO A 71 22.98 5.19 -8.26
C PRO A 71 22.08 6.06 -7.36
N GLY A 72 22.57 6.31 -6.14
CA GLY A 72 21.83 7.03 -5.10
C GLY A 72 20.69 6.23 -4.46
N TYR A 73 20.50 4.94 -4.77
CA TYR A 73 19.46 4.18 -4.08
C TYR A 73 19.79 4.07 -2.57
N GLY A 74 18.81 4.40 -1.72
CA GLY A 74 19.00 4.47 -0.27
C GLY A 74 19.70 5.74 0.22
N ASP A 75 19.95 6.74 -0.64
CA ASP A 75 20.27 8.08 -0.16
C ASP A 75 19.02 8.71 0.48
N ASP A 76 19.12 9.06 1.76
CA ASP A 76 18.09 9.88 2.42
C ASP A 76 18.22 11.36 1.99
N GLU A 77 19.34 11.72 1.37
CA GLU A 77 19.58 13.06 0.82
C GLU A 77 18.73 13.29 -0.44
N GLY A 78 17.85 14.30 -0.38
CA GLY A 78 17.05 14.72 -1.54
C GLY A 78 15.72 13.98 -1.74
N GLY A 79 15.29 13.14 -0.79
CA GLY A 79 13.96 12.52 -0.80
C GLY A 79 13.75 11.45 -1.87
N ARG A 80 14.85 10.82 -2.33
CA ARG A 80 14.87 9.77 -3.37
C ARG A 80 15.16 8.38 -2.83
N SER A 81 14.70 8.13 -1.60
CA SER A 81 14.89 6.85 -0.90
C SER A 81 14.40 5.64 -1.69
N GLY A 82 13.49 5.82 -2.66
CA GLY A 82 12.92 4.73 -3.44
C GLY A 82 11.93 3.87 -2.65
N LYS A 83 11.53 4.33 -1.45
CA LYS A 83 10.42 3.73 -0.70
C LYS A 83 9.15 3.78 -1.53
N ILE A 84 8.40 2.69 -1.54
CA ILE A 84 7.09 2.58 -2.17
C ILE A 84 6.11 3.45 -1.38
N THR A 85 5.49 4.38 -2.09
CA THR A 85 4.52 5.33 -1.54
C THR A 85 3.09 4.99 -1.94
N CYS A 86 2.91 4.28 -3.06
CA CYS A 86 1.60 3.85 -3.54
C CYS A 86 1.70 2.55 -4.35
N HIS A 87 0.67 1.72 -4.28
CA HIS A 87 0.51 0.56 -5.13
C HIS A 87 -0.93 0.36 -5.61
N ALA A 88 -1.05 -0.22 -6.79
CA ALA A 88 -2.32 -0.57 -7.45
C ALA A 88 -2.15 -1.94 -8.13
N ALA A 89 -3.20 -2.77 -8.19
CA ALA A 89 -3.16 -4.03 -8.92
C ALA A 89 -4.48 -4.26 -9.67
N GLU A 90 -4.39 -4.62 -10.95
CA GLU A 90 -5.53 -4.97 -11.80
C GLU A 90 -5.09 -5.99 -12.86
N GLY A 91 -5.80 -7.11 -12.95
CA GLY A 91 -5.43 -8.22 -13.84
C GLY A 91 -3.96 -8.61 -13.62
N ALA A 92 -3.21 -8.87 -14.69
CA ALA A 92 -1.81 -9.31 -14.57
C ALA A 92 -0.78 -8.19 -14.30
N ARG A 93 -1.19 -7.06 -13.69
CA ARG A 93 -0.30 -5.90 -13.49
C ARG A 93 -0.39 -5.35 -12.08
N ILE A 94 0.78 -5.11 -11.48
CA ILE A 94 0.94 -4.37 -10.23
C ILE A 94 1.74 -3.11 -10.52
N TRP A 95 1.17 -1.93 -10.24
CA TRP A 95 1.90 -0.66 -10.27
C TRP A 95 2.40 -0.29 -8.89
N VAL A 96 3.60 0.29 -8.86
CA VAL A 96 4.30 0.73 -7.65
C VAL A 96 4.87 2.12 -7.91
N SER A 97 4.39 3.12 -7.18
CA SER A 97 5.00 4.45 -7.16
C SER A 97 5.96 4.59 -6.00
N THR A 98 7.05 5.30 -6.25
CA THR A 98 8.18 5.42 -5.32
C THR A 98 8.43 6.86 -4.93
N ALA A 99 9.06 7.05 -3.77
CA ALA A 99 9.64 8.32 -3.36
C ALA A 99 10.82 8.66 -4.29
N GLY A 100 10.56 9.53 -5.28
CA GLY A 100 11.59 10.18 -6.09
C GLY A 100 12.19 9.36 -7.24
N ARG A 101 11.68 8.16 -7.53
CA ARG A 101 12.20 7.29 -8.63
C ARG A 101 11.19 6.94 -9.72
N GLY A 102 9.98 7.51 -9.63
CA GLY A 102 8.88 7.30 -10.58
C GLY A 102 8.00 6.12 -10.24
N THR A 103 7.25 5.65 -11.25
CA THR A 103 6.34 4.51 -11.15
C THR A 103 6.86 3.33 -11.98
N TYR A 104 6.79 2.14 -11.41
CA TYR A 104 7.16 0.86 -12.02
C TYR A 104 5.94 -0.05 -12.07
N SER A 105 5.92 -0.96 -13.04
CA SER A 105 4.93 -2.03 -13.17
C SER A 105 5.60 -3.39 -13.14
N LEU A 106 5.06 -4.30 -12.34
CA LEU A 106 5.35 -5.73 -12.40
C LEU A 106 4.25 -6.38 -13.24
N ASP A 107 4.66 -7.03 -14.33
CA ASP A 107 3.81 -7.97 -15.05
C ASP A 107 3.87 -9.32 -14.34
N THR A 108 2.74 -9.76 -13.80
CA THR A 108 2.65 -10.99 -12.99
C THR A 108 2.56 -12.26 -13.84
N ALA A 109 2.42 -12.15 -15.16
CA ALA A 109 2.50 -13.29 -16.07
C ALA A 109 3.95 -13.57 -16.52
N SER A 110 4.76 -12.52 -16.67
CA SER A 110 6.16 -12.63 -17.08
C SER A 110 7.17 -12.42 -15.93
N ASP A 111 6.69 -12.06 -14.74
CA ASP A 111 7.47 -11.67 -13.57
C ASP A 111 8.47 -10.53 -13.84
N ALA A 112 8.18 -9.72 -14.85
CA ALA A 112 9.09 -8.69 -15.33
C ALA A 112 8.71 -7.31 -14.82
N TRP A 113 9.71 -6.57 -14.35
CA TRP A 113 9.57 -5.16 -14.01
C TRP A 113 9.81 -4.27 -15.21
N THR A 114 8.98 -3.24 -15.34
CA THR A 114 9.10 -2.18 -16.35
C THR A 114 8.90 -0.83 -15.68
N LYS A 115 9.59 0.21 -16.17
CA LYS A 115 9.37 1.58 -15.70
C LYS A 115 8.18 2.17 -16.46
N ALA A 116 7.10 2.47 -15.74
CA ALA A 116 5.89 3.06 -16.31
C ALA A 116 6.08 4.56 -16.61
N GLY A 117 6.92 5.25 -15.82
CA GLY A 117 7.36 6.61 -16.11
C GLY A 117 7.99 7.35 -14.92
N ASP A 118 8.48 8.57 -15.17
CA ASP A 118 9.09 9.46 -14.17
C ASP A 118 8.05 10.29 -13.38
N TRP A 119 6.81 9.81 -13.34
CA TRP A 119 5.69 10.40 -12.60
C TRP A 119 5.33 9.50 -11.41
N ALA A 120 4.44 9.98 -10.54
CA ALA A 120 3.91 9.23 -9.42
C ALA A 120 2.39 9.12 -9.54
N LEU A 121 1.81 8.02 -9.05
CA LEU A 121 0.37 7.90 -8.90
C LEU A 121 -0.16 8.98 -7.93
N PRO A 122 -1.37 9.51 -8.13
CA PRO A 122 -1.92 10.58 -7.30
C PRO A 122 -2.41 10.12 -5.92
N PHE A 123 -2.02 8.92 -5.49
CA PHE A 123 -2.47 8.28 -4.27
C PHE A 123 -1.33 7.99 -3.30
N ARG A 124 -1.68 7.65 -2.07
CA ARG A 124 -0.83 7.04 -1.05
C ARG A 124 -1.36 5.68 -0.66
N GLY A 125 -0.46 4.76 -0.33
CA GLY A 125 -0.80 3.41 0.08
C GLY A 125 -1.50 2.64 -1.03
N ARG A 126 -2.48 1.82 -0.64
CA ARG A 126 -3.28 1.03 -1.57
C ARG A 126 -4.35 1.89 -2.24
N THR A 127 -4.46 1.78 -3.56
CA THR A 127 -5.64 2.24 -4.30
C THR A 127 -6.43 1.05 -4.83
N VAL A 128 -7.75 1.21 -4.97
CA VAL A 128 -8.67 0.16 -5.39
C VAL A 128 -9.54 0.63 -6.56
N PRO A 129 -9.80 -0.23 -7.56
CA PRO A 129 -10.78 0.05 -8.59
C PRO A 129 -12.20 -0.14 -8.04
N VAL A 130 -13.15 0.65 -8.55
CA VAL A 130 -14.60 0.44 -8.31
C VAL A 130 -15.25 0.10 -9.66
N PRO A 131 -15.23 -1.18 -10.06
CA PRO A 131 -15.64 -1.60 -11.40
C PRO A 131 -17.14 -1.48 -11.67
N GLU A 132 -17.97 -1.37 -10.63
CA GLU A 132 -19.43 -1.26 -10.73
C GLU A 132 -19.89 0.04 -11.42
N HIS A 133 -18.99 1.01 -11.50
CA HIS A 133 -19.23 2.22 -12.27
C HIS A 133 -18.50 2.14 -13.62
N ALA A 134 -19.21 2.51 -14.69
CA ALA A 134 -18.66 2.56 -16.05
C ALA A 134 -17.46 3.51 -16.23
N SER A 135 -17.06 4.25 -15.19
CA SER A 135 -16.03 5.28 -15.20
C SER A 135 -14.59 4.77 -15.03
N ARG A 136 -14.37 3.47 -14.74
CA ARG A 136 -13.03 2.86 -14.54
C ARG A 136 -12.14 3.63 -13.55
N LEU A 137 -12.75 4.27 -12.56
CA LEU A 137 -12.03 5.10 -11.60
C LEU A 137 -11.41 4.25 -10.49
N TRP A 138 -10.22 4.69 -10.09
CA TRP A 138 -9.49 4.18 -8.96
C TRP A 138 -9.62 5.14 -7.80
N PHE A 139 -9.84 4.62 -6.60
CA PHE A 139 -10.03 5.40 -5.39
C PHE A 139 -8.89 5.13 -4.42
N GLY A 140 -8.42 6.17 -3.74
CA GLY A 140 -7.33 6.07 -2.79
C GLY A 140 -7.17 7.33 -1.96
N VAL A 141 -6.34 7.24 -0.92
CA VAL A 141 -5.94 8.41 -0.14
C VAL A 141 -5.09 9.31 -1.02
N SER A 142 -5.35 10.62 -1.02
CA SER A 142 -4.64 11.56 -1.90
C SER A 142 -3.16 11.68 -1.52
N ALA A 143 -2.29 11.65 -2.53
CA ALA A 143 -0.86 11.86 -2.34
C ALA A 143 -0.51 13.25 -1.81
N SER A 144 -1.31 14.26 -2.16
CA SER A 144 -1.08 15.66 -1.77
C SER A 144 -1.60 15.99 -0.37
N ASN A 145 -2.57 15.23 0.13
CA ASN A 145 -3.17 15.47 1.44
C ASN A 145 -3.83 14.19 1.96
N ALA A 146 -3.27 13.61 3.02
CA ALA A 146 -3.80 12.39 3.64
C ALA A 146 -5.24 12.56 4.15
N GLY A 147 -5.69 13.79 4.42
CA GLY A 147 -7.05 14.12 4.84
C GLY A 147 -8.11 14.03 3.75
N LYS A 148 -7.72 13.68 2.52
CA LYS A 148 -8.60 13.62 1.35
C LYS A 148 -8.55 12.25 0.70
N ILE A 149 -9.69 11.82 0.17
CA ILE A 149 -9.76 10.73 -0.81
C ILE A 149 -9.81 11.37 -2.19
N CYS A 150 -9.18 10.75 -3.17
CA CYS A 150 -9.29 11.17 -4.56
C CYS A 150 -9.64 9.99 -5.46
N ALA A 151 -10.07 10.32 -6.67
CA ALA A 151 -10.27 9.37 -7.75
C ALA A 151 -9.46 9.78 -8.97
N SER A 152 -8.94 8.78 -9.70
CA SER A 152 -8.17 8.97 -10.92
C SER A 152 -8.40 7.81 -11.88
N ASN A 153 -8.45 8.10 -13.17
CA ASN A 153 -8.39 7.08 -14.21
C ASN A 153 -6.93 6.68 -14.50
N LEU A 154 -6.55 5.47 -14.07
CA LEU A 154 -5.20 4.93 -14.27
C LEU A 154 -4.94 4.36 -15.67
N HIS A 155 -5.92 4.39 -16.57
CA HIS A 155 -5.75 3.90 -17.95
C HIS A 155 -4.66 4.66 -18.72
N ALA A 156 -4.46 5.96 -18.41
CA ALA A 156 -3.41 6.78 -19.00
C ALA A 156 -2.00 6.28 -18.63
N ALA A 157 -1.82 5.83 -17.38
CA ALA A 157 -0.60 5.14 -16.96
C ALA A 157 -0.45 3.78 -17.65
N ALA A 158 -1.54 3.02 -17.76
CA ALA A 158 -1.52 1.65 -18.25
C ALA A 158 -1.29 1.52 -19.77
N ASN A 159 -1.75 2.49 -20.58
CA ASN A 159 -1.76 2.38 -22.04
C ASN A 159 -1.00 3.48 -22.77
N GLU A 160 -0.88 4.67 -22.17
CA GLU A 160 -0.33 5.85 -22.84
C GLU A 160 1.04 6.26 -22.27
N GLY A 161 1.50 5.62 -21.18
CA GLY A 161 2.80 5.91 -20.56
C GLY A 161 2.91 7.32 -19.96
N ARG A 162 1.78 7.97 -19.67
CA ARG A 162 1.73 9.33 -19.10
C ARG A 162 1.17 9.35 -17.69
N ALA A 163 1.49 10.43 -16.98
CA ALA A 163 1.01 10.66 -15.62
C ALA A 163 -0.53 10.69 -15.55
N PRO A 164 -1.16 9.89 -14.68
CA PRO A 164 -2.59 9.99 -14.40
C PRO A 164 -2.94 11.32 -13.76
N ALA A 165 -4.04 11.94 -14.21
CA ALA A 165 -4.58 13.14 -13.60
C ALA A 165 -5.55 12.78 -12.47
N VAL A 166 -5.60 13.61 -11.43
CA VAL A 166 -6.66 13.52 -10.43
C VAL A 166 -7.96 13.99 -11.05
N ASP A 167 -8.95 13.11 -11.11
CA ASP A 167 -10.26 13.43 -11.68
C ASP A 167 -11.14 14.13 -10.64
N GLN A 168 -11.14 13.63 -9.40
CA GLN A 168 -12.00 14.12 -8.32
C GLN A 168 -11.32 14.01 -6.96
N VAL A 169 -11.69 14.89 -6.03
CA VAL A 169 -11.15 14.93 -4.66
C VAL A 169 -12.28 15.21 -3.68
N TRP A 170 -12.27 14.51 -2.56
CA TRP A 170 -13.24 14.66 -1.48
C TRP A 170 -12.55 14.83 -0.14
N ASP A 171 -13.03 15.81 0.62
CA ASP A 171 -12.57 16.15 1.96
C ASP A 171 -13.31 15.34 3.05
N GLY A 172 -12.93 15.56 4.31
CA GLY A 172 -13.59 14.98 5.47
C GLY A 172 -12.83 13.82 6.12
N PHE A 173 -11.71 13.39 5.55
CA PHE A 173 -10.91 12.29 6.09
C PHE A 173 -9.68 12.80 6.86
N ALA A 174 -9.73 14.06 7.30
CA ALA A 174 -8.64 14.74 7.99
C ALA A 174 -8.25 14.03 9.30
N VAL A 175 -6.99 14.20 9.66
CA VAL A 175 -6.44 13.74 10.93
C VAL A 175 -7.08 14.55 12.06
N PRO A 176 -7.59 13.91 13.12
CA PRO A 176 -8.08 14.62 14.30
C PRO A 176 -6.95 15.44 14.96
N GLU A 177 -7.31 16.58 15.55
CA GLU A 177 -6.35 17.46 16.22
C GLU A 177 -5.61 16.72 17.35
N GLY A 178 -4.29 16.96 17.46
CA GLY A 178 -3.43 16.33 18.47
C GLY A 178 -2.95 14.91 18.12
N PHE A 179 -3.30 14.39 16.93
CA PHE A 179 -2.84 13.09 16.44
C PHE A 179 -2.05 13.24 15.14
N HIS A 180 -1.22 12.24 14.85
CA HIS A 180 -0.54 12.10 13.58
C HIS A 180 -1.12 10.92 12.81
N ASP A 181 -1.36 11.11 11.50
CA ASP A 181 -1.70 9.99 10.63
C ASP A 181 -0.49 9.06 10.59
N LEU A 182 -0.75 7.77 10.80
CA LEU A 182 0.17 6.75 10.35
C LEU A 182 0.04 6.65 8.83
N GLU A 183 0.67 7.59 8.12
CA GLU A 183 0.58 7.72 6.67
C GLU A 183 0.83 6.40 5.89
N PRO A 184 1.73 5.47 6.29
CA PRO A 184 1.85 4.18 5.60
C PRO A 184 0.73 3.17 5.90
N HIS A 185 -0.17 3.49 6.85
CA HIS A 185 -1.22 2.61 7.36
C HIS A 185 -2.64 3.16 7.14
N SER A 186 -2.85 4.10 6.21
CA SER A 186 -4.20 4.47 5.77
C SER A 186 -4.60 3.62 4.55
N TYR A 187 -5.80 3.03 4.60
CA TYR A 187 -6.30 2.09 3.59
C TYR A 187 -7.67 2.49 3.05
N VAL A 188 -7.87 2.29 1.75
CA VAL A 188 -9.19 2.26 1.13
C VAL A 188 -9.47 0.82 0.72
N VAL A 189 -10.57 0.26 1.22
CA VAL A 189 -10.97 -1.11 0.95
C VAL A 189 -12.28 -1.08 0.17
N HIS A 190 -12.32 -1.78 -0.95
CA HIS A 190 -13.55 -1.98 -1.71
C HIS A 190 -14.39 -3.10 -1.07
N LEU A 191 -15.63 -2.79 -0.74
CA LEU A 191 -16.60 -3.69 -0.11
C LEU A 191 -17.64 -4.24 -1.12
N GLY A 192 -17.56 -3.83 -2.39
CA GLY A 192 -18.49 -4.20 -3.44
C GLY A 192 -19.70 -3.26 -3.52
N ASP A 193 -20.30 -3.18 -4.71
CA ASP A 193 -21.51 -2.40 -4.98
C ASP A 193 -21.32 -0.89 -4.71
N GLY A 194 -20.17 -0.36 -5.15
CA GLY A 194 -19.83 1.05 -4.95
C GLY A 194 -19.50 1.43 -3.50
N ARG A 195 -19.45 0.46 -2.58
CA ARG A 195 -19.14 0.71 -1.16
C ARG A 195 -17.64 0.60 -0.90
N LEU A 196 -17.13 1.57 -0.17
CA LEU A 196 -15.75 1.68 0.27
C LEU A 196 -15.70 1.78 1.80
N CYS A 197 -14.63 1.25 2.39
CA CYS A 197 -14.25 1.54 3.76
C CYS A 197 -12.91 2.27 3.76
N VAL A 198 -12.90 3.47 4.33
CA VAL A 198 -11.66 4.22 4.59
C VAL A 198 -11.24 3.93 6.02
N ALA A 199 -10.13 3.22 6.17
CA ALA A 199 -9.52 2.89 7.45
C ALA A 199 -8.28 3.75 7.66
N LYS A 200 -8.26 4.54 8.74
CA LYS A 200 -7.13 5.41 9.10
C LYS A 200 -6.61 5.05 10.47
N PHE A 201 -5.30 5.03 10.63
CA PHE A 201 -4.63 4.68 11.88
C PHE A 201 -3.91 5.91 12.39
N PHE A 202 -3.97 6.13 13.70
CA PHE A 202 -3.46 7.33 14.33
C PHE A 202 -2.55 6.96 15.48
N GLU A 203 -1.43 7.66 15.59
CA GLU A 203 -0.50 7.55 16.70
C GLU A 203 -0.59 8.77 17.61
N THR A 204 -0.33 8.52 18.89
CA THR A 204 -0.08 9.57 19.88
C THR A 204 1.38 9.52 20.26
N THR A 205 2.06 10.67 20.26
CA THR A 205 3.41 10.78 20.82
C THR A 205 3.28 10.95 22.33
N ARG A 206 3.68 9.92 23.10
CA ARG A 206 4.01 10.10 24.51
C ARG A 206 5.49 10.41 24.62
N GLN A 207 5.82 11.52 25.27
CA GLN A 207 7.18 11.78 25.70
C GLN A 207 7.40 10.96 26.98
N GLU A 208 8.17 9.88 26.88
CA GLU A 208 8.68 9.23 28.09
C GLU A 208 9.69 10.17 28.73
N ALA A 209 9.58 10.34 30.06
CA ALA A 209 10.47 11.21 30.81
C ALA A 209 11.87 10.57 30.85
N ASP A 210 12.86 11.25 30.27
CA ASP A 210 14.31 10.98 30.32
C ASP A 210 14.73 9.81 31.21
N ASP A 211 14.73 8.59 30.68
CA ASP A 211 15.52 7.49 31.20
C ASP A 211 16.80 7.34 30.35
N ASP A 212 17.93 7.60 31.02
CA ASP A 212 19.29 7.85 30.53
C ASP A 212 19.96 6.70 29.73
N TRP A 213 19.20 5.71 29.23
CA TRP A 213 19.77 4.49 28.64
C TRP A 213 19.39 4.09 27.21
N THR A 214 18.61 4.88 26.47
CA THR A 214 18.28 4.52 25.08
C THR A 214 19.27 5.12 24.07
N CYS A 215 19.79 4.27 23.15
CA CYS A 215 20.75 4.67 22.11
C CYS A 215 20.16 5.78 21.22
N ARG A 216 20.61 7.02 21.45
CA ARG A 216 20.27 8.26 20.71
C ARG A 216 20.51 8.19 19.18
N ARG A 217 21.17 7.13 18.70
CA ARG A 217 21.56 6.91 17.30
C ARG A 217 20.89 5.69 16.65
N CYS A 218 20.24 4.82 17.43
CA CYS A 218 19.72 3.53 16.98
C CYS A 218 18.19 3.43 17.05
N CYS A 219 17.57 4.14 17.99
CA CYS A 219 16.13 4.14 18.22
C CYS A 219 15.70 5.60 18.38
N HIS A 220 14.88 6.13 17.47
CA HIS A 220 14.19 7.39 17.75
C HIS A 220 13.32 7.14 18.99
N GLY A 221 13.67 7.74 20.13
CA GLY A 221 13.07 7.52 21.46
C GLY A 221 11.64 8.04 21.63
N TYR A 222 10.78 7.78 20.64
CA TYR A 222 9.34 7.89 20.75
C TYR A 222 8.79 6.48 20.57
N VAL A 223 8.25 5.90 21.64
CA VAL A 223 7.36 4.75 21.50
C VAL A 223 6.07 5.31 20.91
N SER A 224 5.96 5.26 19.59
CA SER A 224 4.71 5.62 18.93
C SER A 224 3.70 4.53 19.22
N GLU A 225 2.73 4.83 20.09
CA GLU A 225 1.63 3.93 20.37
C GLU A 225 0.54 4.20 19.33
N CYS A 226 0.21 3.18 18.51
CA CYS A 226 -1.01 3.20 17.70
C CYS A 226 -2.21 3.43 18.62
N ALA A 227 -2.69 4.67 18.67
CA ALA A 227 -3.67 5.09 19.65
C ALA A 227 -5.07 4.57 19.31
N PHE A 228 -5.46 4.65 18.03
CA PHE A 228 -6.75 4.17 17.54
C PHE A 228 -6.81 4.08 16.02
N ALA A 229 -7.80 3.35 15.53
CA ALA A 229 -8.22 3.36 14.13
C ALA A 229 -9.58 4.06 13.97
N MET A 230 -9.77 4.77 12.86
CA MET A 230 -11.06 5.30 12.42
C MET A 230 -11.48 4.58 11.16
N PHE A 231 -12.68 3.98 11.18
CA PHE A 231 -13.29 3.38 10.00
C PHE A 231 -14.44 4.27 9.54
N THR A 232 -14.41 4.68 8.28
CA THR A 232 -15.46 5.49 7.67
C THR A 232 -16.05 4.72 6.50
N GLY A 233 -17.31 4.35 6.64
CA GLY A 233 -18.10 3.80 5.53
C GLY A 233 -18.38 4.89 4.49
N VAL A 234 -18.29 4.51 3.23
CA VAL A 234 -18.33 5.43 2.10
C VAL A 234 -19.08 4.77 0.95
N GLU A 235 -20.06 5.47 0.38
CA GLU A 235 -20.81 5.02 -0.80
C GLU A 235 -20.48 5.92 -2.00
N VAL A 236 -20.12 5.29 -3.11
CA VAL A 236 -19.87 5.96 -4.39
C VAL A 236 -21.14 5.86 -5.22
N GLU A 237 -21.76 7.00 -5.52
CA GLU A 237 -22.93 7.08 -6.37
C GLU A 237 -22.53 7.67 -7.74
N PRO A 238 -23.12 7.16 -8.85
CA PRO A 238 -23.03 7.83 -10.14
C PRO A 238 -23.60 9.25 -10.05
N GLY A 239 -22.80 10.24 -10.47
CA GLY A 239 -23.25 11.62 -10.64
C GLY A 239 -23.58 11.94 -12.11
N ALA A 240 -23.61 13.23 -12.44
CA ALA A 240 -23.81 13.66 -13.82
C ALA A 240 -22.54 13.38 -14.66
N GLY A 241 -22.65 12.56 -15.70
CA GLY A 241 -21.54 12.25 -16.61
C GLY A 241 -20.44 11.43 -15.92
N ARG A 242 -19.20 11.95 -15.91
CA ARG A 242 -18.03 11.28 -15.29
C ARG A 242 -17.84 11.59 -13.80
N TRP A 243 -18.68 12.45 -13.24
CA TRP A 243 -18.58 12.88 -11.85
C TRP A 243 -19.26 11.86 -10.94
N HIS A 244 -18.71 11.67 -9.75
CA HIS A 244 -19.24 10.77 -8.74
C HIS A 244 -19.58 11.55 -7.49
N ARG A 245 -20.69 11.19 -6.87
CA ARG A 245 -21.01 11.68 -5.53
C ARG A 245 -20.46 10.67 -4.53
N LEU A 246 -19.87 11.19 -3.46
CA LEU A 246 -19.35 10.39 -2.38
C LEU A 246 -20.18 10.67 -1.12
N ILE A 247 -20.95 9.67 -0.70
CA ILE A 247 -21.72 9.71 0.54
C ILE A 247 -20.84 9.17 1.64
N ARG A 248 -20.54 10.02 2.61
CA ARG A 248 -19.77 9.65 3.80
C ARG A 248 -20.73 9.28 4.92
N HIS A 249 -20.55 8.11 5.50
CA HIS A 249 -21.30 7.66 6.68
C HIS A 249 -20.57 8.04 7.97
N ARG A 250 -21.21 7.76 9.11
CA ARG A 250 -20.61 7.97 10.43
C ARG A 250 -19.29 7.20 10.53
N SER A 251 -18.24 7.90 10.96
CA SER A 251 -16.96 7.28 11.27
C SER A 251 -17.02 6.63 12.67
N LEU A 252 -16.48 5.42 12.80
CA LEU A 252 -16.36 4.70 14.06
C LEU A 252 -14.90 4.66 14.52
N ARG A 253 -14.68 4.90 15.81
CA ARG A 253 -13.36 4.85 16.44
C ARG A 253 -13.15 3.50 17.12
N TYR A 254 -11.97 2.93 16.96
CA TYR A 254 -11.55 1.71 17.66
C TYR A 254 -10.25 1.98 18.37
N SER A 255 -10.26 1.90 19.71
CA SER A 255 -9.02 1.93 20.48
C SER A 255 -8.27 0.63 20.23
N LEU A 256 -6.98 0.71 19.92
CA LEU A 256 -6.15 -0.47 19.72
C LEU A 256 -5.53 -0.96 21.04
N GLY A 257 -5.74 -0.24 22.15
CA GLY A 257 -5.29 -0.64 23.49
C GLY A 257 -3.77 -0.79 23.61
N THR A 258 -3.29 -1.08 24.81
CA THR A 258 -1.91 -1.56 25.04
C THR A 258 -1.78 -3.06 24.79
N ASP A 259 -2.91 -3.77 24.74
CA ASP A 259 -3.06 -5.22 24.56
C ASP A 259 -3.42 -5.64 23.12
N ARG A 260 -3.53 -4.68 22.19
CA ARG A 260 -3.91 -4.90 20.77
C ARG A 260 -5.31 -5.49 20.58
N VAL A 261 -6.20 -5.36 21.56
CA VAL A 261 -7.60 -5.79 21.43
C VAL A 261 -8.45 -4.59 21.02
N PRO A 262 -9.08 -4.60 19.82
CA PRO A 262 -9.86 -3.47 19.36
C PRO A 262 -11.15 -3.34 20.17
N VAL A 263 -11.32 -2.23 20.88
CA VAL A 263 -12.57 -1.86 21.57
C VAL A 263 -13.20 -0.69 20.84
N SER A 264 -14.43 -0.85 20.38
CA SER A 264 -15.20 0.24 19.75
C SER A 264 -15.45 1.36 20.74
N VAL A 265 -15.15 2.59 20.35
CA VAL A 265 -15.42 3.82 21.10
C VAL A 265 -16.33 4.68 20.21
N LEU A 266 -17.48 5.11 20.75
CA LEU A 266 -18.52 5.82 19.99
C LEU A 266 -18.09 7.20 19.46
#